data_AF-A0A3B1D8T7-F1
#
_entry.id   AF-A0A3B1D8T7-F1
#
_cell.length_a   1.000
_cell.length_b   1.000
_cell.length_c   1.000
_cell.angle_alpha   90.00
_cell.angle_beta   90.00
_cell.angle_gamma   90.00
#
_symmetry.space_group_name_H-M   'P 1'
#
loop_
_entity.id
_entity.type
_entity.pdbx_description
1 polymer ?
#
loop_
_entity_poly.entity_id
_entity_poly.type
_entity_poly.pdbx_seq_one_letter_code
_entity_poly.pdbx_strand_id
1 'polypeptide(L)'
;MQSENMNQPDHQENSQPWEDCPQGEVGRLVGSLRQKKRQRRAIQGAAFVGIAMMLLAVGFTLSQFLLQSSDPLLQGKGHQYAGICCEKVQSYGKEYMADTVDTKIAHKIEGHLEECQQCQSKFEIMQQELLNTTAQFFSFDQYALLQ
;
A
#
# COMPACT_ATOMS: atom_id res chain seq x y z
N MET A 1 13.27 66.05 -12.47
CA MET A 1 12.64 66.99 -11.54
C MET A 1 11.15 67.04 -11.87
N GLN A 2 10.37 66.14 -11.28
CA GLN A 2 8.90 66.14 -11.37
C GLN A 2 8.40 65.96 -9.93
N SER A 3 7.79 67.01 -9.42
CA SER A 3 7.28 67.11 -8.05
C SER A 3 5.85 66.59 -8.07
N GLU A 4 5.63 65.36 -7.61
CA GLU A 4 4.28 64.80 -7.47
C GLU A 4 3.55 65.49 -6.32
N ASN A 5 2.42 66.09 -6.67
CA ASN A 5 1.53 66.83 -5.80
C ASN A 5 0.74 65.83 -4.93
N MET A 6 1.17 65.69 -3.69
CA MET A 6 0.55 64.83 -2.68
C MET A 6 -0.71 65.53 -2.14
N ASN A 7 -1.83 65.34 -2.82
CA ASN A 7 -3.14 65.80 -2.39
C ASN A 7 -3.61 64.91 -1.23
N GLN A 8 -3.26 65.31 -0.02
CA GLN A 8 -3.66 64.65 1.22
C GLN A 8 -5.17 64.87 1.39
N PRO A 9 -6.01 63.81 1.42
CA PRO A 9 -7.43 63.99 1.67
C PRO A 9 -7.60 64.59 3.06
N ASP A 10 -8.26 65.75 3.11
CA ASP A 10 -8.66 66.42 4.34
C ASP A 10 -9.49 65.42 5.16
N HIS A 11 -8.90 64.86 6.21
CA HIS A 11 -9.60 64.03 7.17
C HIS A 11 -10.55 64.95 7.93
N GLN A 12 -11.75 65.11 7.38
CA GLN A 12 -12.88 65.78 8.01
C GLN A 12 -13.12 65.06 9.34
N GLU A 13 -12.66 65.70 10.42
CA GLU A 13 -12.75 65.24 11.80
C GLU A 13 -14.24 65.21 12.17
N ASN A 14 -14.89 64.09 11.83
CA ASN A 14 -16.27 63.82 12.15
C ASN A 14 -16.36 63.59 13.66
N SER A 15 -16.41 64.70 14.41
CA SER A 15 -16.60 64.77 15.84
C SER A 15 -18.04 64.43 16.21
N GLN A 16 -18.50 63.25 15.79
CA GLN A 16 -19.72 62.68 16.34
C GLN A 16 -19.49 62.46 17.84
N PRO A 17 -20.33 63.04 18.70
CA PRO A 17 -20.23 62.82 20.14
C PRO A 17 -20.40 61.33 20.41
N TRP A 18 -19.54 60.78 21.25
CA TRP A 18 -19.66 59.40 21.70
C TRP A 18 -20.99 59.24 22.43
N GLU A 19 -21.91 58.47 21.84
CA GLU A 19 -23.17 58.11 22.49
C GLU A 19 -22.97 56.91 23.42
N ASP A 20 -23.71 56.90 24.53
CA ASP A 20 -23.70 55.78 25.46
C ASP A 20 -24.23 54.52 24.79
N CYS A 21 -23.42 53.46 24.80
CA CYS A 21 -23.79 52.18 24.22
C CYS A 21 -24.99 51.58 24.99
N PRO A 22 -26.09 51.21 24.32
CA PRO A 22 -27.23 50.59 24.99
C PRO A 22 -26.81 49.26 25.63
N GLN A 23 -27.28 49.02 26.85
CA GLN A 23 -26.93 47.82 27.60
C GLN A 23 -27.33 46.55 26.84
N GLY A 24 -26.35 45.65 26.65
CA GLY A 24 -26.57 44.33 26.04
C GLY A 24 -26.17 44.22 24.57
N GLU A 25 -25.91 45.32 23.87
CA GLU A 25 -25.53 45.27 22.44
C GLU A 25 -24.15 44.62 22.21
N VAL A 26 -23.18 44.95 23.07
CA VAL A 26 -21.86 44.29 23.11
C VAL A 26 -22.00 42.79 23.41
N GLY A 27 -22.91 42.42 24.32
CA GLY A 27 -23.19 41.02 24.66
C GLY A 27 -23.75 40.25 23.46
N ARG A 28 -24.67 40.87 22.70
CA ARG A 28 -25.26 40.30 21.48
C ARG A 28 -24.22 40.12 20.39
N LEU A 29 -23.34 41.10 20.21
CA LEU A 29 -22.24 41.02 19.26
C LEU A 29 -21.27 39.89 19.62
N VAL A 30 -20.86 39.80 20.88
CA VAL A 30 -19.98 38.71 21.37
C VAL A 30 -20.64 37.34 21.23
N GLY A 31 -21.94 37.23 21.50
CA GLY A 31 -22.72 36.02 21.28
C GLY A 31 -22.69 35.57 19.82
N SER A 32 -22.95 36.49 18.89
CA SER A 32 -22.94 36.22 17.45
C SER A 32 -21.58 35.76 16.94
N LEU A 33 -20.49 36.37 17.43
CA LEU A 33 -19.12 36.02 17.07
C LEU A 33 -18.72 34.64 17.63
N ARG A 34 -19.12 34.31 18.86
CA ARG A 34 -18.88 32.99 19.45
C ARG A 34 -19.63 31.88 18.71
N GLN A 35 -20.88 32.13 18.30
CA GLN A 35 -21.68 31.17 17.54
C GLN A 35 -21.07 30.92 16.15
N LYS A 36 -20.67 31.97 15.43
CA LYS A 36 -19.93 31.84 14.16
C LYS A 36 -18.60 31.08 14.33
N LYS A 37 -17.87 31.31 15.43
CA LYS A 37 -16.61 30.61 15.72
C LYS A 37 -16.84 29.12 16.01
N ARG A 38 -17.92 28.76 16.72
CA ARG A 38 -18.30 27.35 16.97
C ARG A 38 -18.68 26.63 15.68
N GLN A 39 -19.49 27.26 14.82
CA GLN A 39 -19.85 26.68 13.52
C GLN A 39 -18.63 26.43 12.63
N ARG A 40 -17.69 27.39 12.55
CA ARG A 40 -16.45 27.21 11.76
C ARG A 40 -15.58 26.06 12.28
N ARG A 41 -15.47 25.89 13.60
CA ARG A 41 -14.71 24.77 14.20
C ARG A 41 -15.38 23.41 13.95
N ALA A 42 -16.71 23.36 14.02
CA ALA A 42 -17.45 22.13 13.73
C ALA A 42 -17.30 21.70 12.26
N ILE A 43 -17.36 22.65 11.32
CA ILE A 43 -17.21 22.38 9.88
C ILE A 43 -15.76 21.97 9.53
N GLN A 44 -14.76 22.61 10.14
CA GLN A 44 -13.36 22.25 9.92
C GLN A 44 -13.02 20.85 10.44
N GLY A 45 -13.61 20.42 11.57
CA GLY A 45 -13.42 19.05 12.08
C GLY A 45 -14.11 17.99 11.21
N ALA A 46 -15.29 18.28 10.68
CA ALA A 46 -16.07 17.32 9.89
C ALA A 46 -15.44 17.02 8.51
N ALA A 47 -14.79 18.00 7.89
CA ALA A 47 -14.20 17.84 6.56
C ALA A 47 -13.03 16.82 6.54
N PHE A 48 -12.16 16.85 7.56
CA PHE A 48 -11.03 15.92 7.64
C PHE A 48 -11.46 14.48 7.93
N VAL A 49 -12.46 14.30 8.80
CA VAL A 49 -12.99 12.96 9.14
C VAL A 49 -13.66 12.32 7.92
N GLY A 50 -14.39 13.10 7.12
CA GLY A 50 -15.03 12.60 5.89
C GLY A 50 -14.04 12.12 4.85
N ILE A 51 -12.97 12.90 4.59
CA ILE A 51 -11.94 12.53 3.61
C ILE A 51 -11.17 11.28 4.06
N ALA A 52 -10.80 11.20 5.34
CA ALA A 52 -10.10 10.03 5.88
C ALA A 52 -10.94 8.75 5.77
N MET A 53 -12.24 8.82 6.11
CA MET A 53 -13.16 7.69 5.97
C MET A 53 -13.32 7.25 4.51
N MET A 54 -13.39 8.20 3.57
CA MET A 54 -13.52 7.88 2.15
C MET A 54 -12.26 7.19 1.60
N LEU A 55 -11.07 7.67 1.97
CA LEU A 55 -9.80 7.04 1.58
C LEU A 55 -9.65 5.64 2.17
N LEU A 56 -10.08 5.41 3.42
CA LEU A 56 -10.07 4.09 4.03
C LEU A 56 -11.06 3.14 3.35
N ALA A 57 -12.27 3.60 3.00
CA ALA A 57 -13.25 2.78 2.30
C ALA A 57 -12.78 2.39 0.88
N VAL A 58 -12.23 3.34 0.13
CA VAL A 58 -11.68 3.08 -1.21
C VAL A 58 -10.43 2.20 -1.14
N GLY A 59 -9.53 2.46 -0.19
CA GLY A 59 -8.33 1.65 0.01
C GLY A 59 -8.65 0.22 0.44
N PHE A 60 -9.64 0.03 1.33
CA PHE A 60 -10.06 -1.29 1.79
C PHE A 60 -10.75 -2.09 0.68
N THR A 61 -11.63 -1.47 -0.10
CA THR A 61 -12.29 -2.13 -1.24
C THR A 61 -11.30 -2.49 -2.35
N LEU A 62 -10.36 -1.61 -2.67
CA LEU A 62 -9.27 -1.92 -3.62
C LEU A 62 -8.35 -3.02 -3.10
N SER A 63 -8.02 -3.03 -1.81
CA SER A 63 -7.23 -4.09 -1.18
C SER A 63 -7.91 -5.44 -1.29
N GLN A 64 -9.19 -5.52 -0.92
CA GLN A 64 -9.97 -6.75 -1.02
C GLN A 64 -10.13 -7.19 -2.48
N PHE A 65 -10.34 -6.25 -3.40
CA PHE A 65 -10.44 -6.55 -4.82
C PHE A 65 -9.11 -7.04 -5.40
N LEU A 66 -7.97 -6.47 -5.02
CA LEU A 66 -6.63 -6.92 -5.45
C LEU A 66 -6.24 -8.28 -4.85
N LEU A 67 -6.68 -8.57 -3.62
CA LEU A 67 -6.47 -9.87 -2.98
C LEU A 67 -7.38 -10.95 -3.58
N GLN A 68 -8.63 -10.62 -3.94
CA GLN A 68 -9.54 -11.53 -4.65
C GLN A 68 -9.22 -11.65 -6.14
N SER A 69 -8.67 -10.61 -6.77
CA SER A 69 -8.15 -10.65 -8.13
C SER A 69 -6.72 -11.20 -8.20
N SER A 70 -6.38 -12.11 -7.27
CA SER A 70 -5.41 -13.18 -7.55
C SER A 70 -6.03 -14.20 -8.52
N ASP A 71 -6.71 -13.71 -9.56
CA ASP A 71 -6.93 -14.45 -10.78
C ASP A 71 -5.55 -14.65 -11.41
N PRO A 72 -5.06 -15.89 -11.59
CA PRO A 72 -3.76 -16.20 -12.19
C PRO A 72 -3.64 -15.74 -13.66
N LEU A 73 -4.68 -15.12 -14.23
CA LEU A 73 -4.74 -14.70 -15.63
C LEU A 73 -3.84 -13.51 -15.99
N LEU A 74 -3.40 -12.70 -15.02
CA LEU A 74 -2.47 -11.58 -15.27
C LEU A 74 -1.02 -11.85 -14.86
N GLN A 75 -0.75 -13.01 -14.24
CA GLN A 75 0.60 -13.54 -14.01
C GLN A 75 0.95 -14.70 -14.96
N GLY A 76 0.17 -14.84 -16.04
CA GLY A 76 0.14 -16.01 -16.93
C GLY A 76 0.59 -15.76 -18.37
N LYS A 77 1.52 -14.84 -18.61
CA LYS A 77 2.50 -15.07 -19.70
C LYS A 77 3.73 -15.76 -19.10
N GLY A 78 3.50 -16.84 -18.38
CA GLY A 78 4.56 -17.77 -18.02
C GLY A 78 5.16 -18.25 -19.34
N HIS A 79 6.45 -17.99 -19.55
CA HIS A 79 7.13 -18.43 -20.75
C HIS A 79 6.90 -19.95 -20.92
N GLN A 80 6.33 -20.34 -22.05
CA GLN A 80 6.08 -21.73 -22.36
C GLN A 80 7.28 -22.26 -23.14
N TYR A 81 8.11 -23.05 -22.46
CA TYR A 81 9.22 -23.77 -23.05
C TYR A 81 8.91 -25.26 -23.03
N ALA A 82 9.31 -25.99 -24.06
CA ALA A 82 9.00 -27.43 -24.24
C ALA A 82 7.51 -27.81 -24.05
N GLY A 83 6.59 -26.88 -24.32
CA GLY A 83 5.15 -27.09 -24.18
C GLY A 83 4.63 -27.12 -22.73
N ILE A 84 5.43 -26.72 -21.74
CA ILE A 84 5.03 -26.62 -20.33
C ILE A 84 5.30 -25.20 -19.78
N CYS A 85 4.41 -24.71 -18.91
CA CYS A 85 4.52 -23.39 -18.30
C CYS A 85 5.30 -23.43 -16.98
N CYS A 86 5.98 -22.33 -16.61
CA CYS A 86 6.78 -22.22 -15.39
C CYS A 86 6.04 -22.63 -14.11
N GLU A 87 4.75 -22.31 -14.01
CA GLU A 87 3.91 -22.69 -12.86
C GLU A 87 3.79 -24.20 -12.72
N LYS A 88 3.57 -24.89 -13.84
CA LYS A 88 3.42 -26.34 -13.88
C LYS A 88 4.75 -27.06 -13.64
N VAL A 89 5.85 -26.49 -14.12
CA VAL A 89 7.21 -26.98 -13.78
C VAL A 89 7.46 -26.88 -12.28
N GLN A 90 7.07 -25.76 -11.64
CA GLN A 90 7.20 -25.59 -10.20
C GLN A 90 6.32 -26.55 -9.40
N SER A 91 5.08 -26.82 -9.84
CA SER A 91 4.21 -27.79 -9.16
C SER A 91 4.78 -29.21 -9.17
N TYR A 92 5.47 -29.58 -10.26
CA TYR A 92 6.16 -30.88 -10.37
C TYR A 92 7.54 -30.91 -9.71
N GLY A 93 8.05 -29.79 -9.19
CA GLY A 93 9.44 -29.71 -8.74
C GLY A 93 9.82 -30.74 -7.68
N LYS A 94 8.94 -31.00 -6.70
CA LYS A 94 9.18 -32.01 -5.66
C LYS A 94 9.17 -33.43 -6.20
N GLU A 95 8.22 -33.74 -7.08
CA GLU A 95 8.07 -35.07 -7.71
C GLU A 95 9.22 -35.36 -8.67
N TYR A 96 9.67 -34.34 -9.41
CA TYR A 96 10.84 -34.41 -10.27
C TYR A 96 12.13 -34.64 -9.46
N MET A 97 12.34 -33.91 -8.37
CA MET A 97 13.49 -34.12 -7.47
C MET A 97 13.47 -35.48 -6.78
N ALA A 98 12.28 -36.04 -6.55
CA ALA A 98 12.08 -37.37 -5.97
C ALA A 98 12.11 -38.50 -7.01
N ASP A 99 12.31 -38.19 -8.29
CA ASP A 99 12.27 -39.14 -9.41
C ASP A 99 10.95 -39.95 -9.48
N THR A 100 9.84 -39.34 -9.04
CA THR A 100 8.49 -39.95 -9.04
C THR A 100 7.61 -39.47 -10.17
N VAL A 101 8.10 -38.52 -10.98
CA VAL A 101 7.37 -37.94 -12.09
C VAL A 101 7.41 -38.85 -13.33
N ASP A 102 6.35 -38.86 -14.14
CA ASP A 102 6.33 -39.62 -15.40
C ASP A 102 7.46 -39.17 -16.35
N THR A 103 8.13 -40.14 -16.99
CA THR A 103 9.24 -39.93 -17.93
C THR A 103 8.92 -38.90 -19.03
N LYS A 104 7.67 -38.86 -19.52
CA LYS A 104 7.24 -37.87 -20.52
C LYS A 104 7.17 -36.45 -19.98
N ILE A 105 6.85 -36.30 -18.69
CA ILE A 105 6.80 -35.01 -18.01
C ILE A 105 8.22 -34.60 -17.61
N ALA A 106 9.06 -35.54 -17.16
CA ALA A 106 10.49 -35.30 -16.88
C ALA A 106 11.20 -34.64 -18.07
N HIS A 107 11.08 -35.20 -19.28
CA HIS A 107 11.68 -34.61 -20.48
C HIS A 107 11.16 -33.20 -20.82
N LYS A 108 9.89 -32.90 -20.52
CA LYS A 108 9.36 -31.54 -20.72
C LYS A 108 9.90 -30.56 -19.70
N ILE A 109 10.12 -31.02 -18.46
CA ILE A 109 10.74 -30.22 -17.41
C ILE A 109 12.20 -29.94 -17.77
N GLU A 110 12.97 -30.95 -18.19
CA GLU A 110 14.35 -30.80 -18.67
C GLU A 110 14.45 -29.75 -19.77
N GLY A 111 13.67 -29.91 -20.85
CA GLY A 111 13.68 -28.94 -21.97
C GLY A 111 13.21 -27.54 -21.56
N HIS A 112 12.38 -27.42 -20.52
CA HIS A 112 12.01 -26.11 -19.97
C HIS A 112 13.14 -25.48 -19.14
N LEU A 113 13.86 -26.28 -18.36
CA LEU A 113 14.96 -25.82 -17.51
C LEU A 113 16.18 -25.37 -18.35
N GLU A 114 16.39 -25.97 -19.52
CA GLU A 114 17.43 -25.54 -20.48
C GLU A 114 17.21 -24.11 -20.99
N GLU A 115 15.96 -23.69 -21.16
CA GLU A 115 15.62 -22.39 -21.73
C GLU A 115 15.22 -21.34 -20.67
N CYS A 116 14.76 -21.77 -19.48
CA CYS A 116 14.25 -20.89 -18.44
C CYS A 116 15.20 -20.73 -17.23
N GLN A 117 16.03 -19.70 -17.25
CA GLN A 117 16.94 -19.36 -16.13
C GLN A 117 16.21 -19.17 -14.78
N GLN A 118 14.98 -18.66 -14.78
CA GLN A 118 14.21 -18.47 -13.55
C GLN A 118 13.83 -19.80 -12.90
N CYS A 119 13.41 -20.78 -13.70
CA CYS A 119 13.08 -22.11 -13.21
C CYS A 119 14.34 -22.86 -12.79
N GLN A 120 15.46 -22.71 -13.53
CA GLN A 120 16.76 -23.29 -13.15
C GLN A 120 17.21 -22.82 -11.76
N SER A 121 17.25 -21.52 -11.51
CA SER A 121 17.65 -20.96 -10.21
C SER A 121 16.75 -21.43 -9.06
N LYS A 122 15.43 -21.56 -9.30
CA LYS A 122 14.50 -22.09 -8.30
C LYS A 122 14.77 -23.56 -7.97
N PHE A 123 15.11 -24.38 -8.96
CA PHE A 123 15.44 -25.79 -8.74
C PHE A 123 16.76 -25.95 -7.98
N GLU A 124 17.75 -25.11 -8.25
CA GLU A 124 18.99 -25.09 -7.47
C GLU A 124 18.74 -24.78 -5.99
N ILE A 125 17.89 -23.79 -5.70
CA ILE A 125 17.51 -23.45 -4.31
C ILE A 125 16.80 -24.64 -3.64
N MET A 126 15.82 -25.25 -4.31
CA MET A 126 15.13 -26.43 -3.76
C MET A 126 16.10 -27.60 -3.50
N GLN A 127 17.06 -27.81 -4.40
CA GLN A 127 18.07 -28.85 -4.23
C GLN A 127 18.97 -28.59 -3.01
N GLN A 128 19.36 -27.33 -2.79
CA GLN A 128 20.13 -26.94 -1.60
C GLN A 128 19.33 -27.13 -0.31
N GLU A 129 18.02 -26.81 -0.31
CA GLU A 129 17.15 -27.04 0.84
C GLU A 129 17.03 -28.52 1.21
N LEU A 130 16.97 -29.41 0.23
CA LEU A 130 16.97 -30.86 0.45
C LEU A 130 18.29 -31.33 1.07
N LEU A 131 19.42 -30.89 0.52
CA LEU A 131 20.74 -31.23 1.06
C LEU A 131 20.92 -30.73 2.50
N ASN A 132 20.51 -29.49 2.78
CA ASN A 132 20.58 -28.93 4.14
C ASN A 132 19.67 -29.69 5.13
N THR A 133 18.46 -30.06 4.69
CA THR A 133 17.53 -30.85 5.50
C THR A 133 18.10 -32.22 5.84
N THR A 134 18.70 -32.92 4.87
CA THR A 134 19.35 -34.22 5.12
C THR A 134 20.52 -34.10 6.10
N ALA A 135 21.34 -33.05 6.00
CA ALA A 135 22.44 -32.81 6.93
C ALA A 135 21.96 -32.59 8.38
N GLN A 136 20.82 -31.93 8.58
CA GLN A 136 20.23 -31.77 9.91
C GLN A 136 19.79 -33.10 10.54
N PHE A 137 19.22 -34.02 9.75
CA PHE A 137 18.84 -35.34 10.25
C PHE A 137 20.05 -36.17 10.72
N PHE A 138 21.14 -36.19 9.94
CA PHE A 138 22.36 -36.92 10.35
C PHE A 138 23.03 -36.34 11.59
N SER A 139 22.88 -35.04 11.85
CA SER A 139 23.40 -34.41 13.07
C SER A 139 22.67 -34.86 14.34
N PHE A 140 21.39 -35.25 14.24
CA PHE A 140 20.59 -35.64 15.41
C PHE A 140 20.84 -37.08 15.86
N ASP A 141 21.04 -38.01 14.92
CA ASP A 141 21.32 -39.42 15.23
C ASP A 141 22.67 -39.63 15.92
N GLN A 142 23.63 -38.73 15.71
CA GLN A 142 24.95 -38.80 16.35
C GLN A 142 24.90 -38.55 17.86
N TYR A 143 23.86 -37.87 18.38
CA TYR A 143 23.70 -37.62 19.82
C TYR A 143 22.89 -38.72 20.55
N ALA A 144 22.16 -39.57 19.82
CA ALA A 144 21.34 -40.63 20.41
C ALA A 144 22.15 -41.91 20.77
N LEU A 145 23.37 -42.07 20.24
CA LEU A 145 24.25 -43.20 20.52
C LEU A 145 25.28 -42.96 21.64
N LEU A 146 25.23 -41.80 22.30
CA LEU A 146 26.13 -41.42 23.41
C LEU A 146 25.45 -41.39 24.79
N GLN A 147 24.25 -41.97 24.92
CA GLN A 147 23.57 -42.23 26.20
C GLN A 147 23.38 -43.72 26.41
#